data_AF-A0A1W6JPF1-F1
#
_entry.id   AF-A0A1W6JPF1-F1
#
_cell.length_a   1.000
_cell.length_b   1.000
_cell.length_c   1.000
_cell.angle_alpha   90.00
_cell.angle_beta   90.00
_cell.angle_gamma   90.00
#
_symmetry.space_group_name_H-M   'P 1'
#
loop_
_entity.id
_entity.type
_entity.pdbx_description
1 polymer ?
#
loop_
_entity_poly.entity_id
_entity_poly.type
_entity_poly.pdbx_seq_one_letter_code
_entity_poly.pdbx_strand_id
1 'polypeptide(L)' 'MKTIKLSEGDMVRFRSALHISEEIIALLLPVLAAVENEAEPDTHLMVRAIKRIAAEQYEKLRVLAEVMK' A
#
# COMPACT_ATOMS: atom_id res chain seq x y z
N MET A 1 -0.42 15.93 18.64
CA MET A 1 0.29 14.64 18.47
C MET A 1 1.77 14.83 18.74
N LYS A 2 2.42 13.84 19.38
CA LYS A 2 3.88 13.84 19.58
C LYS A 2 4.55 13.46 18.27
N THR A 3 5.58 14.19 17.87
CA THR A 3 6.33 13.96 16.63
C THR A 3 7.47 12.97 16.85
N ILE A 4 7.72 12.12 15.85
CA ILE A 4 8.80 11.15 15.79
C ILE A 4 9.92 11.78 14.96
N LYS A 5 11.09 11.98 15.57
CA LYS A 5 12.26 12.46 14.84
C LYS A 5 12.97 11.30 14.17
N LEU A 6 13.24 11.42 12.87
CA LEU A 6 14.03 10.47 12.11
C LEU A 6 15.31 11.09 11.56
N SER A 7 16.28 10.25 11.19
CA SER A 7 17.38 10.72 10.37
C SER A 7 16.89 11.05 8.95
N GLU A 8 17.60 11.92 8.23
CA GLU A 8 17.25 12.23 6.83
C GLU A 8 17.22 10.96 5.95
N GLY A 9 18.17 10.04 6.18
CA GLY A 9 18.21 8.76 5.47
C GLY A 9 17.00 7.89 5.74
N ASP A 10 16.51 7.85 6.98
CA ASP A 10 15.31 7.09 7.33
C ASP A 10 14.04 7.73 6.78
N MET A 11 13.98 9.07 6.74
CA MET A 11 12.89 9.78 6.05
C MET A 11 12.84 9.47 4.55
N VAL A 12 13.99 9.36 3.89
CA VAL A 12 14.07 8.97 2.47
C VAL A 12 13.58 7.53 2.28
N ARG A 13 14.05 6.59 3.09
CA ARG A 13 13.61 5.18 3.04
C ARG A 13 12.11 5.04 3.28
N PHE A 14 11.59 5.79 4.24
CA PHE A 14 10.16 5.79 4.55
C PHE A 14 9.32 6.30 3.38
N ARG A 15 9.69 7.45 2.78
CA ARG A 15 9.00 7.96 1.58
C ARG A 15 9.07 6.98 0.41
N SER A 16 10.22 6.32 0.23
CA SER A 16 10.36 5.28 -0.79
C SER A 16 9.40 4.11 -0.55
N ALA A 17 9.27 3.64 0.68
CA ALA A 17 8.34 2.56 1.02
C ALA A 17 6.87 2.98 0.80
N LEU A 18 6.55 4.25 1.05
CA LEU A 18 5.21 4.81 0.83
C LEU A 18 4.86 4.84 -0.67
N HIS A 19 5.77 5.32 -1.52
CA HIS A 19 5.59 5.31 -2.97
C HIS A 19 5.47 3.89 -3.54
N ILE A 20 6.33 2.96 -3.10
CA ILE A 20 6.24 1.56 -3.55
C ILE A 20 4.86 0.96 -3.17
N SER A 21 4.34 1.29 -1.99
CA SER A 21 3.03 0.82 -1.56
C SER A 21 1.91 1.37 -2.46
N GLU A 22 1.99 2.64 -2.85
CA GLU A 22 1.07 3.27 -3.81
C GLU A 22 1.15 2.59 -5.19
N GLU A 23 2.35 2.34 -5.70
CA GLU A 23 2.56 1.65 -6.98
C GLU A 23 2.00 0.21 -6.95
N ILE A 24 2.20 -0.54 -5.87
CA ILE A 24 1.62 -1.88 -5.69
C ILE A 24 0.10 -1.83 -5.76
N ILE A 25 -0.53 -0.87 -5.08
CA ILE A 25 -1.99 -0.70 -5.12
C ILE A 25 -2.45 -0.37 -6.54
N ALA A 26 -1.74 0.52 -7.24
CA ALA A 26 -2.05 0.88 -8.62
C ALA A 26 -1.95 -0.32 -9.57
N LEU A 27 -0.95 -1.19 -9.40
CA LEU A 27 -0.77 -2.43 -10.17
C LEU A 27 -1.84 -3.49 -9.85
N LEU A 28 -2.31 -3.55 -8.60
CA LEU A 28 -3.37 -4.48 -8.22
C LEU A 28 -4.73 -4.16 -8.84
N LEU A 29 -4.98 -2.91 -9.24
CA LEU A 29 -6.24 -2.52 -9.90
C LEU A 29 -6.47 -3.25 -11.23
N PRO A 30 -5.57 -3.19 -12.23
CA PRO A 30 -5.75 -3.93 -13.48
C PRO A 30 -5.69 -5.45 -13.27
N VAL A 31 -4.90 -5.94 -12.31
CA VAL A 31 -4.87 -7.38 -11.99
C VAL A 31 -6.23 -7.84 -11.45
N LEU A 32 -6.85 -7.07 -10.56
CA LEU A 32 -8.18 -7.38 -10.05
C LEU A 32 -9.22 -7.42 -11.18
N ALA A 33 -9.16 -6.46 -12.12
CA ALA A 33 -10.04 -6.42 -13.28
C ALA A 33 -9.84 -7.62 -14.22
N ALA A 34 -8.60 -8.04 -14.48
CA ALA A 34 -8.32 -9.22 -15.29
C ALA A 34 -8.86 -10.49 -14.62
N VAL A 35 -8.58 -10.66 -13.33
CA VAL A 35 -8.98 -11.85 -12.57
C VAL A 35 -10.50 -11.94 -12.36
N GLU A 36 -11.20 -10.81 -12.24
CA GLU A 36 -12.68 -10.79 -12.18
C GLU A 36 -13.34 -11.35 -13.46
N ASN A 37 -12.71 -11.15 -14.61
CA ASN A 37 -13.25 -11.57 -15.91
C ASN A 37 -12.79 -12.98 -16.33
N GLU A 38 -11.58 -13.39 -15.94
CA GLU A 38 -10.90 -14.54 -16.56
C GLU A 38 -10.57 -15.68 -15.57
N ALA A 39 -10.66 -15.47 -14.26
CA ALA A 39 -10.21 -16.45 -13.27
C ALA A 39 -11.37 -17.08 -12.48
N GLU A 40 -11.06 -18.16 -11.76
CA GLU A 40 -12.00 -18.78 -10.83
C GLU A 40 -12.37 -17.82 -9.69
N PRO A 41 -13.61 -17.90 -9.15
CA PRO A 41 -14.09 -17.00 -8.11
C PRO A 41 -13.16 -16.86 -6.89
N ASP A 42 -12.55 -17.97 -6.46
CA ASP A 42 -11.63 -17.97 -5.31
C ASP A 42 -10.37 -17.13 -5.60
N THR A 43 -9.86 -17.16 -6.83
CA THR A 43 -8.72 -16.34 -7.25
C THR A 43 -9.07 -14.85 -7.22
N HIS A 44 -10.25 -14.48 -7.70
CA HIS A 44 -10.74 -13.10 -7.60
C HIS A 44 -10.86 -12.64 -6.15
N LEU A 45 -11.42 -13.47 -5.27
CA LEU A 45 -11.55 -13.17 -3.84
C LEU A 45 -10.17 -13.00 -3.17
N MET A 46 -9.19 -13.84 -3.50
CA MET A 46 -7.82 -13.72 -3.00
C MET A 46 -7.17 -12.40 -3.43
N VAL A 47 -7.21 -12.06 -4.72
CA VAL A 47 -6.62 -10.80 -5.23
C VAL A 47 -7.32 -9.58 -4.62
N ARG A 48 -8.65 -9.62 -4.47
CA ARG A 48 -9.41 -8.58 -3.80
C ARG A 48 -8.98 -8.41 -2.34
N ALA A 49 -8.72 -9.50 -1.62
CA ALA A 49 -8.22 -9.46 -0.26
C ALA A 49 -6.80 -8.85 -0.19
N ILE A 50 -5.91 -9.22 -1.11
CA ILE A 50 -4.56 -8.65 -1.21
C ILE A 50 -4.62 -7.13 -1.42
N LYS A 51 -5.46 -6.65 -2.37
CA LYS A 51 -5.67 -5.21 -2.59
C LYS A 51 -6.11 -4.51 -1.31
N ARG A 52 -7.08 -5.08 -0.58
CA ARG A 52 -7.56 -4.50 0.69
C ARG A 52 -6.44 -4.39 1.73
N ILE A 53 -5.63 -5.44 1.87
CA ILE A 53 -4.50 -5.45 2.82
C ILE A 53 -3.47 -4.38 2.44
N ALA A 54 -3.12 -4.28 1.16
CA ALA A 54 -2.18 -3.27 0.67
C ALA A 54 -2.69 -1.84 0.91
N ALA A 55 -3.97 -1.57 0.62
CA ALA A 55 -4.58 -0.26 0.88
C ALA A 55 -4.58 0.11 2.37
N GLU A 56 -4.94 -0.83 3.25
CA GLU A 56 -4.94 -0.62 4.70
C GLU A 56 -3.51 -0.37 5.22
N GLN A 57 -2.51 -1.09 4.70
CA GLN A 57 -1.11 -0.86 5.04
C GLN A 57 -0.65 0.53 4.59
N TYR A 58 -0.98 0.92 3.35
CA TYR A 58 -0.65 2.24 2.83
C TYR A 58 -1.24 3.36 3.69
N GLU A 59 -2.51 3.27 4.06
CA GLU A 59 -3.12 4.31 4.90
C GLU A 59 -2.50 4.40 6.29
N LYS A 60 -2.12 3.28 6.90
CA LYS A 60 -1.37 3.28 8.17
C LYS A 60 -0.01 3.96 8.03
N LEU A 61 0.71 3.70 6.94
CA LEU A 61 1.97 4.38 6.65
C LEU A 61 1.74 5.87 6.39
N ARG A 62 0.68 6.24 5.66
CA ARG A 62 0.33 7.64 5.38
C ARG A 62 0.05 8.42 6.66
N VAL A 63 -0.73 7.86 7.58
CA VAL A 63 -0.99 8.46 8.90
C VAL A 63 0.30 8.57 9.73
N LEU A 64 1.17 7.55 9.68
CA LEU A 64 2.47 7.62 10.35
C LEU A 64 3.36 8.74 9.77
N ALA A 65 3.29 8.98 8.46
CA ALA A 65 4.03 10.05 7.78
C ALA A 65 3.71 11.44 8.38
N GLU A 66 2.47 11.67 8.82
CA GLU A 66 2.02 12.96 9.37
C GLU A 66 2.71 13.32 10.70
N VAL A 67 3.24 12.33 11.42
CA VAL A 67 3.97 12.56 12.69
C VAL A 67 5.48 12.41 12.57
N MET A 68 5.99 11.99 11.43
CA MET A 68 7.42 11.86 11.17
C MET A 68 8.02 13.19 10.73
N LYS A 69 9.14 13.58 11.35
CA LYS A 69 9.90 14.80 11.05
C LYS A 69 11.37 14.51 10.88
#